data_AF-A0A962ZQH1-F1
#
_entry.id   AF-A0A962ZQH1-F1
#
_cell.length_a   1.000
_cell.length_b   1.000
_cell.length_c   1.000
_cell.angle_alpha   90.00
_cell.angle_beta   90.00
_cell.angle_gamma   90.00
#
_symmetry.space_group_name_H-M   'P 1'
#
loop_
_entity.id
_entity.type
_entity.pdbx_description
1 polymer ?
#
loop_
_entity_poly.entity_id
_entity_poly.type
_entity_poly.pdbx_seq_one_letter_code
_entity_poly.pdbx_strand_id
1 'polypeptide(L)'
;AIKPPWGTLNAIDLASGKRVWQIPLGEYAELRKEGLPPTGTRKYGGPVVTAGGLLVIAATSDEMLRIFDKLSGSLLWQHPLPAGGYATPATYAIDGKQYIVITASGGKLGTPTGDEYIAFALGDAVGER
;
A
#
# COMPACT_ATOMS: atom_id res chain seq x y z
N ALA A 1 24.53 6.94 -11.93
CA ALA A 1 23.27 6.27 -11.56
C ALA A 1 22.35 7.27 -10.85
N ILE A 2 21.03 7.14 -11.00
CA ILE A 2 20.04 8.01 -10.33
C ILE A 2 19.88 7.55 -8.88
N LYS A 3 20.04 8.48 -7.91
CA LYS A 3 19.93 8.18 -6.47
C LYS A 3 18.46 7.94 -6.07
N PRO A 4 18.16 7.02 -5.12
CA PRO A 4 16.82 6.81 -4.59
C PRO A 4 16.29 8.04 -3.81
N PRO A 5 14.97 8.18 -3.59
CA PRO A 5 13.94 7.17 -3.86
C PRO A 5 13.49 7.10 -5.33
N TRP A 6 13.30 5.88 -5.86
CA TRP A 6 12.82 5.66 -7.23
C TRP A 6 11.29 5.54 -7.34
N GLY A 7 10.61 5.35 -6.22
CA GLY A 7 9.16 5.32 -6.12
C GLY A 7 8.69 6.06 -4.88
N THR A 8 7.76 7.00 -5.04
CA THR A 8 7.23 7.80 -3.93
C THR A 8 5.71 7.84 -3.90
N LEU A 9 5.12 7.84 -2.71
CA LEU A 9 3.72 8.19 -2.49
C LEU A 9 3.66 9.65 -2.03
N ASN A 10 2.70 10.40 -2.56
CA ASN A 10 2.60 11.84 -2.36
C ASN A 10 1.17 12.21 -2.01
N ALA A 11 1.00 13.17 -1.10
CA ALA A 11 -0.25 13.91 -0.95
C ALA A 11 -0.09 15.33 -1.47
N ILE A 12 -1.04 15.76 -2.30
CA ILE A 12 -1.08 17.10 -2.88
C ILE A 12 -2.37 17.77 -2.42
N ASP A 13 -2.26 18.97 -1.89
CA ASP A 13 -3.40 19.86 -1.71
C ASP A 13 -3.78 20.46 -3.06
N LEU A 14 -4.97 20.12 -3.55
CA LEU A 14 -5.44 20.55 -4.86
C LEU A 14 -5.83 22.03 -4.91
N ALA A 15 -6.13 22.66 -3.76
CA ALA A 15 -6.46 24.08 -3.73
C ALA A 15 -5.21 24.94 -3.91
N SER A 16 -4.11 24.57 -3.24
CA SER A 16 -2.85 25.33 -3.31
C SER A 16 -1.83 24.77 -4.31
N GLY A 17 -2.05 23.55 -4.82
CA GLY A 17 -1.08 22.82 -5.64
C GLY A 17 0.15 22.34 -4.86
N LYS A 18 0.18 22.51 -3.54
CA LYS A 18 1.35 22.18 -2.73
C LYS A 18 1.36 20.70 -2.35
N ARG A 19 2.56 20.12 -2.33
CA ARG A 19 2.78 18.79 -1.76
C ARG A 19 2.78 18.89 -0.23
N VAL A 20 1.84 18.20 0.40
CA VAL A 20 1.70 18.15 1.86
C VAL A 20 2.78 17.24 2.45
N TRP A 21 2.96 16.05 1.86
CA TRP A 21 4.00 15.11 2.26
C TRP A 21 4.44 14.23 1.08
N GLN A 22 5.60 13.61 1.24
CA GLN A 22 6.18 12.64 0.32
C GLN A 22 6.92 11.56 1.11
N ILE A 23 6.67 10.30 0.79
CA ILE A 23 7.40 9.16 1.37
C ILE A 23 7.87 8.21 0.26
N PRO A 24 8.97 7.44 0.45
CA PRO A 24 9.26 6.29 -0.39
C PRO A 24 8.12 5.28 -0.33
N LEU A 25 7.83 4.61 -1.45
CA LEU A 25 6.83 3.55 -1.50
C LEU A 25 7.41 2.31 -2.18
N GLY A 26 7.57 1.26 -1.39
CA GLY A 26 8.21 0.00 -1.77
C GLY A 26 9.68 -0.07 -1.35
N GLU A 27 10.18 -1.29 -1.20
CA GLU A 27 11.56 -1.59 -0.84
C GLU A 27 12.09 -2.77 -1.67
N TYR A 28 13.40 -2.79 -1.94
CA TYR A 28 14.06 -3.99 -2.46
C TYR A 28 14.71 -4.72 -1.28
N ALA A 29 14.38 -6.00 -1.09
CA ALA A 29 14.82 -6.78 0.07
C ALA A 29 16.35 -6.88 0.15
N GLU A 30 17.01 -6.89 -1.01
CA GLU A 30 18.46 -6.94 -1.19
C GLU A 30 19.11 -5.68 -0.64
N LEU A 31 18.58 -4.50 -1.00
CA LEU A 31 19.07 -3.22 -0.53
C LEU A 31 18.77 -3.01 0.96
N ARG A 32 17.63 -3.50 1.44
CA ARG A 32 17.31 -3.47 2.88
C ARG A 32 18.31 -4.32 3.68
N LYS A 33 18.71 -5.49 3.17
CA LYS A 33 19.73 -6.36 3.80
C LYS A 33 21.10 -5.69 3.87
N GLU A 34 21.41 -4.83 2.90
CA GLU A 34 22.62 -3.99 2.89
C GLU A 34 22.53 -2.77 3.83
N GLY A 35 21.41 -2.60 4.54
CA GLY A 35 21.21 -1.50 5.50
C GLY A 35 20.81 -0.17 4.84
N LEU A 36 20.42 -0.17 3.57
CA LEU A 36 19.91 1.05 2.93
C LEU A 36 18.50 1.39 3.44
N PRO A 37 18.17 2.69 3.57
CA PRO A 37 16.81 3.12 3.88
C PRO A 37 15.83 2.76 2.74
N PRO A 38 14.51 2.84 2.98
CA PRO A 38 13.51 2.57 1.95
C PRO A 38 13.76 3.35 0.66
N THR A 39 14.00 2.62 -0.43
CA THR A 39 14.43 3.19 -1.70
C THR A 39 13.29 3.46 -2.67
N GLY A 40 12.08 2.98 -2.39
CA GLY A 40 10.98 3.04 -3.34
C GLY A 40 11.17 2.09 -4.53
N THR A 41 10.13 1.38 -4.90
CA THR A 41 10.18 0.48 -6.07
C THR A 41 9.56 1.14 -7.29
N ARG A 42 9.65 0.47 -8.45
CA ARG A 42 8.67 0.73 -9.50
C ARG A 42 7.27 0.41 -8.97
N LYS A 43 6.27 1.14 -9.47
CA LYS A 43 4.89 1.00 -9.01
C LYS A 43 3.90 0.93 -10.16
N TYR A 44 2.86 0.14 -9.95
CA TYR A 44 1.74 0.02 -10.87
C TYR A 44 0.45 -0.20 -10.06
N GLY A 45 -0.55 0.65 -10.28
CA GLY A 45 -1.78 0.68 -9.49
C GLY A 45 -1.93 1.95 -8.64
N GLY A 46 -3.09 2.11 -8.03
CA GLY A 46 -3.47 3.28 -7.25
C GLY A 46 -3.93 2.94 -5.83
N PRO A 47 -4.05 3.96 -4.97
CA PRO A 47 -4.61 3.81 -3.63
C PRO A 47 -6.15 3.92 -3.63
N VAL A 48 -6.77 3.45 -2.56
CA VAL A 48 -8.10 3.89 -2.11
C VAL A 48 -7.96 4.65 -0.79
N VAL A 49 -8.75 5.70 -0.59
CA VAL A 49 -8.76 6.49 0.64
C VAL A 49 -10.14 6.44 1.28
N THR A 50 -10.20 6.12 2.57
CA THR A 50 -11.45 6.02 3.33
C THR A 50 -11.81 7.35 4.01
N ALA A 51 -13.09 7.52 4.34
CA ALA A 51 -13.54 8.65 5.15
C ALA A 51 -12.84 8.70 6.52
N GLY A 52 -12.58 7.54 7.12
CA GLY A 52 -11.89 7.38 8.39
C GLY A 52 -10.39 7.72 8.39
N GLY A 53 -9.82 8.10 7.25
CA GLY A 53 -8.43 8.57 7.19
C GLY A 53 -7.40 7.55 6.71
N LEU A 54 -7.82 6.33 6.38
CA LEU A 54 -6.92 5.29 5.90
C LEU A 54 -6.67 5.41 4.40
N LEU A 55 -5.40 5.40 3.99
CA LEU A 55 -4.95 5.23 2.61
C LEU A 55 -4.43 3.81 2.43
N VAL A 56 -5.06 3.03 1.56
CA VAL A 56 -4.70 1.62 1.31
C VAL A 56 -4.09 1.47 -0.08
N ILE A 57 -2.92 0.85 -0.19
CA ILE A 57 -2.20 0.69 -1.47
C ILE A 57 -1.29 -0.54 -1.47
N ALA A 58 -1.23 -1.27 -2.59
CA ALA A 58 -0.36 -2.45 -2.75
C ALA A 58 0.66 -2.36 -3.90
N ALA A 59 0.60 -1.28 -4.69
CA ALA A 59 1.17 -1.06 -6.03
C ALA A 59 2.68 -1.34 -6.27
N THR A 60 3.42 -1.87 -5.32
CA THR A 60 4.88 -2.01 -5.32
C THR A 60 5.33 -3.40 -5.76
N SER A 61 6.56 -3.51 -6.26
CA SER A 61 7.14 -4.81 -6.68
C SER A 61 7.63 -5.68 -5.53
N ASP A 62 7.47 -5.22 -4.29
CA ASP A 62 7.75 -6.01 -3.08
C ASP A 62 6.50 -6.70 -2.51
N GLU A 63 5.40 -6.65 -3.26
CA GLU A 63 4.23 -7.51 -3.05
C GLU A 63 3.57 -7.31 -1.68
N MET A 64 3.58 -6.07 -1.17
CA MET A 64 2.96 -5.74 0.11
C MET A 64 1.72 -4.87 -0.06
N LEU A 65 0.62 -5.22 0.59
CA LEU A 65 -0.48 -4.28 0.86
C LEU A 65 -0.14 -3.44 2.09
N ARG A 66 -0.29 -2.12 1.97
CA ARG A 66 0.03 -1.15 3.03
C ARG A 66 -1.15 -0.24 3.32
N ILE A 67 -1.26 0.13 4.59
CA ILE A 67 -2.22 1.13 5.09
C ILE A 67 -1.42 2.27 5.72
N PHE A 68 -1.67 3.48 5.26
CA PHE A 68 -1.07 4.70 5.75
C PHE A 68 -2.13 5.64 6.34
N ASP A 69 -1.72 6.48 7.29
CA ASP A 69 -2.50 7.65 7.67
C ASP A 69 -2.48 8.68 6.53
N LYS A 70 -3.65 9.11 6.04
CA LYS A 70 -3.73 9.98 4.85
C LYS A 70 -3.13 11.38 5.07
N LEU A 71 -3.09 11.86 6.31
CA LEU A 71 -2.68 13.23 6.64
C LEU A 71 -1.17 13.36 6.83
N SER A 72 -0.54 12.36 7.45
CA SER A 72 0.89 12.34 7.78
C SER A 72 1.73 11.49 6.82
N GLY A 73 1.12 10.53 6.12
CA GLY A 73 1.85 9.52 5.37
C GLY A 73 2.51 8.45 6.25
N SER A 74 2.18 8.38 7.55
CA SER A 74 2.73 7.37 8.46
C SER A 74 2.23 5.98 8.09
N LEU A 75 3.12 5.00 8.02
CA LEU A 75 2.74 3.60 7.84
C LEU A 75 2.07 3.09 9.13
N LEU A 76 0.81 2.64 9.01
CA LEU A 76 0.03 2.12 10.14
C LEU A 76 0.06 0.58 10.18
N TRP A 77 -0.02 -0.05 9.02
CA TRP A 77 -0.06 -1.51 8.90
C TRP A 77 0.37 -1.97 7.51
N GLN A 78 0.91 -3.18 7.40
CA GLN A 78 1.20 -3.81 6.13
C GLN A 78 1.13 -5.33 6.19
N HIS A 79 0.93 -5.98 5.05
CA HIS A 79 0.85 -7.43 4.91
C HIS A 79 1.42 -7.90 3.57
N PRO A 80 2.20 -8.99 3.56
CA PRO A 80 2.68 -9.61 2.33
C PRO A 80 1.52 -10.24 1.57
N LEU A 81 1.47 -10.02 0.26
CA LEU A 81 0.58 -10.68 -0.67
C LEU A 81 1.33 -11.87 -1.32
N PRO A 82 0.62 -12.92 -1.73
CA PRO A 82 1.21 -14.07 -2.42
C PRO A 82 1.68 -13.74 -3.85
N ALA A 83 1.21 -12.63 -4.42
CA ALA A 83 1.66 -12.07 -5.68
C ALA A 83 1.40 -10.55 -5.73
N GLY A 84 2.03 -9.85 -6.68
CA GLY A 84 1.88 -8.40 -6.87
C GLY A 84 0.43 -7.87 -6.87
N GLY A 85 0.14 -6.93 -5.98
CA GLY A 85 -1.13 -6.23 -5.87
C GLY A 85 -1.18 -4.97 -6.73
N TYR A 86 -1.49 -5.14 -8.01
CA TYR A 86 -1.37 -4.07 -9.02
C TYR A 86 -2.68 -3.36 -9.39
N ALA A 87 -3.81 -3.88 -8.93
CA ALA A 87 -5.08 -3.18 -8.98
C ALA A 87 -5.19 -2.15 -7.85
N THR A 88 -6.11 -1.20 -8.00
CA THR A 88 -6.52 -0.34 -6.88
C THR A 88 -7.33 -1.19 -5.90
N PRO A 89 -7.01 -1.22 -4.59
CA PRO A 89 -7.83 -1.93 -3.61
C PRO A 89 -9.25 -1.36 -3.56
N ALA A 90 -10.25 -2.20 -3.29
CA ALA A 90 -11.63 -1.79 -3.09
C ALA A 90 -12.03 -1.92 -1.62
N THR A 91 -13.04 -1.17 -1.20
CA THR A 91 -13.66 -1.33 0.12
C THR A 91 -15.17 -1.49 -0.02
N TYR A 92 -15.75 -2.33 0.84
CA TYR A 92 -17.18 -2.61 0.88
C TYR A 92 -17.59 -2.95 2.32
N ALA A 93 -18.89 -3.05 2.59
CA ALA A 93 -19.41 -3.47 3.89
C ALA A 93 -20.50 -4.53 3.74
N ILE A 94 -20.51 -5.49 4.65
CA ILE A 94 -21.54 -6.54 4.79
C ILE A 94 -21.87 -6.63 6.27
N ASP A 95 -23.16 -6.60 6.60
CA ASP A 95 -23.68 -6.70 7.98
C ASP A 95 -22.99 -5.74 8.97
N GLY A 96 -22.75 -4.50 8.53
CA GLY A 96 -22.11 -3.46 9.34
C GLY A 96 -20.59 -3.61 9.49
N LYS A 97 -19.98 -4.66 8.95
CA LYS A 97 -18.53 -4.88 8.97
C LYS A 97 -17.89 -4.39 7.66
N GLN A 98 -16.87 -3.55 7.77
CA GLN A 98 -16.13 -3.03 6.62
C GLN A 98 -14.98 -3.96 6.23
N TYR A 99 -14.81 -4.13 4.93
CA TYR A 99 -13.77 -4.95 4.32
C TYR A 99 -12.93 -4.13 3.34
N ILE A 100 -11.69 -4.54 3.17
CA ILE A 100 -10.77 -4.13 2.10
C ILE A 100 -10.49 -5.38 1.27
N VAL A 101 -10.57 -5.30 -0.05
CA VAL A 101 -10.24 -6.40 -0.96
C VAL A 101 -9.26 -5.96 -2.03
N ILE A 102 -8.34 -6.86 -2.38
CA ILE A 102 -7.37 -6.66 -3.44
C ILE A 102 -7.17 -7.97 -4.22
N THR A 103 -6.89 -7.84 -5.53
CA THR A 103 -6.39 -8.96 -6.34
C THR A 103 -4.88 -9.05 -6.20
N ALA A 104 -4.38 -10.22 -5.85
CA ALA A 104 -2.96 -10.57 -5.88
C ALA A 104 -2.70 -11.42 -7.13
N SER A 105 -2.53 -10.75 -8.29
CA SER A 105 -2.36 -11.42 -9.58
C SER A 105 -0.99 -11.23 -10.22
N GLY A 106 -0.25 -10.21 -9.81
CA GLY A 106 1.10 -9.94 -10.30
C GLY A 106 1.19 -9.77 -11.82
N GLY A 107 2.20 -10.37 -12.45
CA GLY A 107 2.38 -10.35 -13.92
C GLY A 107 2.82 -9.01 -14.52
N LYS A 108 3.10 -8.00 -13.69
CA LYS A 108 3.75 -6.73 -14.07
C LYS A 108 5.02 -6.56 -13.24
N LEU A 109 5.89 -5.63 -13.67
CA LEU A 109 7.11 -5.27 -12.95
C LEU A 109 8.09 -6.42 -12.64
N GLY A 110 7.93 -7.59 -13.26
CA GLY A 110 8.78 -8.76 -13.06
C GLY A 110 8.43 -9.62 -11.83
N THR A 111 7.29 -9.39 -11.16
CA THR A 111 6.86 -10.26 -10.05
C THR A 111 6.18 -11.53 -10.55
N PRO A 112 6.11 -12.60 -9.73
CA PRO A 112 5.33 -13.80 -10.01
C PRO A 112 3.87 -13.48 -10.38
N THR A 113 3.24 -14.40 -11.09
CA THR A 113 1.80 -14.36 -11.37
C THR A 113 1.03 -15.12 -10.29
N GLY A 114 -0.17 -14.62 -9.96
CA GLY A 114 -1.14 -15.28 -9.09
C GLY A 114 -2.57 -15.07 -9.60
N ASP A 115 -3.55 -15.59 -8.87
CA ASP A 115 -4.97 -15.54 -9.23
C ASP A 115 -5.88 -15.41 -8.00
N GLU A 116 -5.39 -14.79 -6.93
CA GLU A 116 -6.10 -14.72 -5.65
C GLU A 116 -6.79 -13.38 -5.41
N TYR A 117 -7.95 -13.44 -4.74
CA TYR A 117 -8.58 -12.29 -4.09
C TYR A 117 -8.38 -12.41 -2.58
N ILE A 118 -7.84 -11.35 -1.96
CA ILE A 118 -7.59 -11.33 -0.52
C ILE A 118 -8.43 -10.23 0.10
N ALA A 119 -9.23 -10.59 1.11
CA ALA A 119 -10.06 -9.67 1.86
C ALA A 119 -9.57 -9.54 3.31
N PHE A 120 -9.53 -8.30 3.80
CA PHE A 120 -9.14 -7.93 5.15
C PHE A 120 -10.30 -7.23 5.84
N ALA A 121 -10.48 -7.49 7.12
CA ALA A 121 -11.35 -6.74 8.01
C ALA A 121 -10.67 -6.60 9.37
N LEU A 122 -11.04 -5.57 10.14
CA LEU A 122 -10.69 -5.56 11.55
C LEU A 122 -11.36 -6.75 12.24
N GLY A 123 -10.60 -7.45 13.08
CA GLY A 123 -11.15 -8.43 13.99
C GLY A 123 -12.19 -7.77 14.89
N ASP A 124 -13.09 -8.56 15.45
CA ASP A 124 -14.00 -8.03 16.46
C ASP A 124 -13.13 -7.59 17.64
N ALA A 125 -13.48 -6.45 18.26
CA ALA A 125 -12.75 -5.99 19.43
C ALA A 125 -12.74 -7.14 20.45
N VAL A 126 -11.55 -7.62 20.79
CA VAL A 126 -11.39 -8.47 21.96
C VAL A 126 -11.76 -7.56 23.12
N GLY A 127 -13.00 -7.68 23.61
CA GLY A 127 -13.49 -6.85 24.69
C GLY A 127 -12.51 -6.86 25.84
N GLU A 128 -12.18 -5.68 26.36
CA GLU A 128 -11.62 -5.58 27.70
C GLU A 128 -12.57 -6.34 28.64
N ARG A 129 -12.14 -7.52 29.06
CA ARG A 129 -12.64 -8.25 30.22
C ARG A 129 -11.57 -8.17 31.30
#